data_AF-A0A0F4IXC1-F1
#
_entry.id   AF-A0A0F4IXC1-F1
#
_cell.length_a   1.000
_cell.length_b   1.000
_cell.length_c   1.000
_cell.angle_alpha   90.00
_cell.angle_beta   90.00
_cell.angle_gamma   90.00
#
_symmetry.space_group_name_H-M   'P 1'
#
loop_
_entity.id
_entity.type
_entity.pdbx_description
1 polymer ?
#
loop_
_entity_poly.entity_id
_entity_poly.type
_entity_poly.pdbx_seq_one_letter_code
_entity_poly.pdbx_strand_id
1 'polypeptide(L)'
;MPLLFEAIITAETPRDMIGYTLDDHVEGDTIIFECTPPAVGVIMAALAGDLSALARDVLLQTLLFVAAGSGDYELEAEGAGLADRCRTHAQEGFWRLLKIGLTGTAEDAETIADICEYFELGGDKAAFYQAELRDRVRAKTKRGRRRLTL
;
A
#
# COMPACT_ATOMS: atom_id res chain seq x y z
N MET A 1 14.65 11.92 -3.24
CA MET A 1 13.28 11.39 -3.25
C MET A 1 12.47 11.71 -4.51
N PRO A 2 12.34 12.97 -4.99
CA PRO A 2 11.42 13.27 -6.11
C PRO A 2 11.68 12.43 -7.38
N LEU A 3 12.95 12.25 -7.74
CA LEU A 3 13.36 11.43 -8.90
C LEU A 3 13.04 9.94 -8.76
N LEU A 4 12.99 9.41 -7.53
CA LEU A 4 12.63 8.00 -7.29
C LEU A 4 11.14 7.79 -7.55
N PHE A 5 10.30 8.68 -6.99
CA PHE A 5 8.86 8.66 -7.22
C PHE A 5 8.52 8.87 -8.69
N GLU A 6 9.16 9.83 -9.36
CA GLU A 6 8.94 10.08 -10.78
C GLU A 6 9.24 8.84 -11.62
N ALA A 7 10.42 8.25 -11.44
CA ALA A 7 10.83 7.04 -12.17
C ALA A 7 9.84 5.88 -11.97
N ILE A 8 9.38 5.65 -10.72
CA ILE A 8 8.40 4.60 -10.41
C ILE A 8 7.04 4.91 -11.06
N ILE A 9 6.53 6.13 -10.90
CA ILE A 9 5.19 6.53 -11.38
C ILE A 9 5.11 6.46 -12.91
N THR A 10 6.19 6.81 -13.61
CA THR A 10 6.23 6.82 -15.08
C THR A 10 6.69 5.50 -15.70
N ALA A 11 7.04 4.49 -14.89
CA ALA A 11 7.56 3.23 -15.40
C ALA A 11 6.48 2.43 -16.16
N GLU A 12 6.78 2.07 -17.40
CA GLU A 12 5.96 1.17 -18.22
C GLU A 12 6.50 -0.27 -18.18
N THR A 13 7.80 -0.42 -17.94
CA THR A 13 8.49 -1.70 -17.92
C THR A 13 9.37 -1.86 -16.68
N PRO A 14 9.70 -3.10 -16.29
CA PRO A 14 10.65 -3.36 -15.19
C PRO A 14 12.01 -2.71 -15.38
N ARG A 15 12.43 -2.48 -16.63
CA ARG A 15 13.73 -1.88 -16.94
C ARG A 15 13.79 -0.40 -16.54
N ASP A 16 12.66 0.30 -16.60
CA ASP A 16 12.56 1.72 -16.28
C ASP A 16 12.76 1.98 -14.77
N MET A 17 12.59 0.94 -13.94
CA MET A 17 12.70 1.01 -12.48
C MET A 17 14.05 0.51 -11.93
N ILE A 18 14.98 0.06 -12.78
CA ILE A 18 16.28 -0.44 -12.31
C ILE A 18 17.02 0.68 -11.57
N GLY A 19 17.30 0.46 -10.28
CA GLY A 19 17.97 1.44 -9.42
C GLY A 19 17.03 2.46 -8.78
N TYR A 20 15.72 2.37 -9.01
CA TYR A 20 14.70 3.24 -8.43
C TYR A 20 13.80 2.43 -7.49
N THR A 21 14.14 2.45 -6.20
CA THR A 21 13.37 1.81 -5.11
C THR A 21 13.01 2.84 -4.05
N LEU A 22 11.95 2.56 -3.28
CA LEU A 22 11.60 3.31 -2.06
C LEU A 22 12.13 2.63 -0.79
N ASP A 23 12.60 1.39 -0.91
CA ASP A 23 13.34 0.67 0.13
C ASP A 23 14.61 1.43 0.53
N ASP A 24 14.96 1.37 1.81
CA ASP A 24 15.98 2.17 2.51
C ASP A 24 15.85 3.70 2.35
N HIS A 25 14.71 4.18 1.83
CA HIS A 25 14.48 5.60 1.55
C HIS A 25 13.19 6.14 2.18
N VAL A 26 12.12 5.35 2.13
CA VAL A 26 10.81 5.63 2.76
C VAL A 26 10.62 4.72 3.96
N GLU A 27 11.08 3.49 3.85
CA GLU A 27 11.07 2.45 4.87
C GLU A 27 12.26 1.52 4.61
N GLY A 28 12.70 0.79 5.63
CA GLY A 28 13.55 -0.39 5.49
C GLY A 28 12.89 -1.56 6.23
N ASP A 29 12.35 -2.52 5.50
CA ASP A 29 11.43 -3.55 5.96
C ASP A 29 10.16 -2.99 6.64
N THR A 30 10.18 -2.81 7.96
CA THR A 30 9.07 -2.22 8.73
C THR A 30 9.55 -1.07 9.60
N ILE A 31 10.78 -0.61 9.37
CA ILE A 31 11.37 0.56 10.01
C ILE A 31 10.99 1.78 9.17
N ILE A 32 10.23 2.72 9.74
CA ILE A 32 9.82 3.95 9.04
C ILE A 32 10.66 5.15 9.48
N PHE A 33 10.92 6.06 8.54
CA PHE A 33 11.78 7.23 8.71
C PHE A 33 10.98 8.53 8.82
N GLU A 34 11.61 9.64 9.22
CA GLU A 34 10.93 10.94 9.35
C GLU A 34 10.32 11.45 8.03
N CYS A 35 10.86 11.01 6.89
CA CYS A 35 10.36 11.35 5.55
C CYS A 35 9.13 10.51 5.12
N THR A 36 8.74 9.48 5.88
CA THR A 36 7.64 8.58 5.51
C THR A 36 6.28 9.28 5.41
N PRO A 37 5.86 10.17 6.34
CA PRO A 37 4.56 10.83 6.23
C PRO A 37 4.33 11.62 4.93
N PRO A 38 5.25 12.48 4.45
CA PRO A 38 5.07 13.12 3.14
C PRO A 38 5.17 12.13 1.98
N ALA A 39 5.98 11.06 2.09
CA ALA A 39 6.03 10.00 1.08
C ALA A 39 4.68 9.28 0.93
N VAL A 40 3.98 8.98 2.03
CA VAL A 40 2.61 8.43 2.00
C VAL A 40 1.68 9.32 1.18
N GLY A 41 1.76 10.65 1.35
CA GLY A 41 0.95 11.58 0.56
C GLY A 41 1.22 11.49 -0.94
N VAL A 42 2.49 11.38 -1.35
CA VAL A 42 2.87 11.20 -2.76
C VAL A 42 2.37 9.86 -3.30
N ILE A 43 2.51 8.78 -2.52
CA ILE A 43 2.02 7.46 -2.92
C ILE A 43 0.50 7.48 -3.11
N MET A 44 -0.25 8.05 -2.16
CA MET A 44 -1.70 8.15 -2.25
C MET A 44 -2.16 9.01 -3.44
N ALA A 45 -1.46 10.10 -3.73
CA ALA A 45 -1.72 10.92 -4.91
C ALA A 45 -1.44 10.15 -6.21
N ALA A 46 -0.33 9.42 -6.29
CA ALA A 46 0.02 8.59 -7.44
C ALA A 46 -1.02 7.48 -7.68
N LEU A 47 -1.44 6.79 -6.62
CA LEU A 47 -2.48 5.76 -6.67
C LEU A 47 -3.84 6.29 -7.12
N ALA A 48 -4.09 7.60 -7.04
CA ALA A 48 -5.30 8.23 -7.59
C ALA A 48 -5.29 8.31 -9.12
N GLY A 49 -4.10 8.34 -9.74
CA GLY A 49 -3.90 8.39 -11.19
C GLY A 49 -3.94 7.03 -11.87
N ASP A 50 -3.59 7.07 -13.16
CA ASP A 50 -3.37 5.89 -13.98
C ASP A 50 -1.91 5.45 -13.86
N LEU A 51 -1.71 4.22 -13.41
CA LEU A 51 -0.40 3.61 -13.19
C LEU A 51 -0.31 2.29 -13.94
N SER A 52 0.88 1.95 -14.41
CA SER A 52 1.18 0.58 -14.81
C SER A 52 0.91 -0.39 -13.64
N ALA A 53 0.66 -1.66 -13.95
CA ALA A 53 0.47 -2.67 -12.91
C ALA A 53 1.71 -2.78 -12.01
N LEU A 54 2.90 -2.66 -12.60
CA LEU A 54 4.18 -2.69 -11.89
C LEU A 54 4.34 -1.52 -10.91
N ALA A 55 4.11 -0.29 -11.38
CA ALA A 55 4.22 0.89 -10.51
C ALA A 55 3.22 0.85 -9.35
N ARG A 56 2.00 0.40 -9.63
CA ARG A 56 0.96 0.22 -8.61
C ARG A 56 1.38 -0.80 -7.55
N ASP A 57 1.94 -1.93 -7.96
CA ASP A 57 2.38 -2.99 -7.06
C ASP A 57 3.45 -2.50 -6.09
N VAL A 58 4.50 -1.85 -6.60
CA VAL A 58 5.56 -1.26 -5.77
C VAL A 58 5.00 -0.24 -4.76
N LEU A 59 4.11 0.64 -5.21
CA LEU A 59 3.51 1.65 -4.35
C LEU A 59 2.60 1.05 -3.26
N LEU A 60 1.83 0.01 -3.59
CA LEU A 60 1.00 -0.71 -2.61
C LEU A 60 1.87 -1.49 -1.61
N GLN A 61 2.95 -2.12 -2.07
CA GLN A 61 3.88 -2.84 -1.22
C GLN A 61 4.59 -1.91 -0.23
N THR A 62 5.07 -0.75 -0.69
CA THR A 62 5.65 0.27 0.21
C THR A 62 4.61 0.76 1.22
N LEU A 63 3.34 0.98 0.82
CA LEU A 63 2.29 1.33 1.78
C LEU A 63 2.01 0.24 2.81
N LEU A 64 2.10 -1.03 2.44
CA LEU A 64 1.95 -2.14 3.38
C LEU A 64 3.05 -2.11 4.43
N PHE A 65 4.31 -1.96 4.02
CA PHE A 65 5.44 -1.83 4.95
C PHE A 65 5.31 -0.62 5.88
N VAL A 66 4.91 0.53 5.33
CA VAL A 66 4.65 1.73 6.13
C VAL A 66 3.50 1.53 7.12
N ALA A 67 2.42 0.86 6.72
CA ALA A 67 1.27 0.61 7.59
C ALA A 67 1.63 -0.34 8.75
N ALA A 68 2.43 -1.38 8.44
CA ALA A 68 2.97 -2.33 9.39
C ALA A 68 4.09 -1.77 10.27
N GLY A 69 4.65 -0.62 9.89
CA GLY A 69 5.89 -0.12 10.44
C GLY A 69 5.80 0.46 11.86
N SER A 70 6.94 0.42 12.53
CA SER A 70 7.19 1.07 13.83
C SER A 70 8.21 2.20 13.65
N GLY A 71 7.99 3.34 14.30
CA GLY A 71 8.96 4.45 14.27
C GLY A 71 10.22 4.09 15.05
N ASP A 72 11.39 4.25 14.43
CA ASP A 72 12.69 3.83 14.99
C ASP A 72 13.17 4.68 16.19
N TYR A 73 12.48 5.77 16.51
CA TYR A 73 12.86 6.73 17.55
C TYR A 73 11.64 7.26 18.32
N GLU A 74 11.05 6.42 19.18
CA GLU A 74 10.09 6.91 20.17
C GLU A 74 10.82 7.67 21.29
N LEU A 75 11.14 8.94 21.02
CA LEU A 75 11.07 9.95 22.07
C LEU A 75 9.64 10.47 22.05
N GLU A 76 8.82 9.92 22.95
CA GLU A 76 7.47 10.37 23.25
C GLU A 76 7.48 11.85 23.66
N ALA A 77 7.45 12.75 22.68
CA ALA A 77 7.17 14.16 22.86
C ALA A 77 5.75 14.39 22.33
N GLU A 78 4.81 14.58 23.26
CA GLU A 78 3.41 15.03 23.10
C GLU A 78 2.92 15.12 21.63
N GLY A 79 2.47 13.99 21.08
CA GLY A 79 1.91 13.89 19.73
C GLY A 79 1.70 12.43 19.30
N ALA A 80 0.90 12.22 18.25
CA ALA A 80 0.76 10.89 17.65
C ALA A 80 2.12 10.41 17.10
N GLY A 81 2.48 9.15 17.37
CA GLY A 81 3.75 8.56 16.96
C GLY A 81 3.94 8.63 15.44
N LEU A 82 5.18 8.50 14.97
CA LEU A 82 5.47 8.53 13.52
C LEU A 82 4.63 7.50 12.73
N ALA A 83 4.45 6.32 13.31
CA ALA A 83 3.64 5.25 12.76
C ALA A 83 2.15 5.62 12.70
N ASP A 84 1.62 6.22 13.77
CA ASP A 84 0.23 6.68 13.80
C ASP A 84 -0.03 7.73 12.73
N ARG A 85 0.87 8.72 12.57
CA ARG A 85 0.73 9.74 11.52
C ARG A 85 0.72 9.13 10.12
N CYS A 86 1.58 8.15 9.86
CA CYS A 86 1.60 7.46 8.56
C CYS A 86 0.30 6.69 8.32
N ARG A 87 -0.19 5.94 9.33
CA ARG A 87 -1.47 5.22 9.27
C ARG A 87 -2.65 6.16 9.06
N THR A 88 -2.76 7.23 9.85
CA THR A 88 -3.82 8.24 9.70
C THR A 88 -3.81 8.84 8.30
N HIS A 89 -2.63 9.20 7.77
CA HIS A 89 -2.53 9.78 6.43
C HIS A 89 -2.93 8.77 5.33
N ALA A 90 -2.54 7.49 5.46
CA ALA A 90 -3.00 6.45 4.54
C ALA A 90 -4.52 6.19 4.63
N GLN A 91 -5.09 6.25 5.84
CA GLN A 91 -6.53 6.10 6.09
C GLN A 91 -7.37 7.21 5.45
N GLU A 92 -6.84 8.43 5.28
CA GLU A 92 -7.55 9.50 4.57
C GLU A 92 -7.90 9.10 3.12
N GLY A 93 -7.05 8.28 2.50
CA GLY A 93 -7.30 7.72 1.17
C GLY A 93 -7.92 6.31 1.18
N PHE A 94 -8.45 5.83 2.31
CA PHE A 94 -9.01 4.49 2.48
C PHE A 94 -9.97 4.06 1.37
N TRP A 95 -10.92 4.92 0.97
CA TRP A 95 -11.88 4.59 -0.08
C TRP A 95 -11.22 4.33 -1.44
N ARG A 96 -10.10 4.99 -1.72
CA ARG A 96 -9.33 4.74 -2.94
C ARG A 96 -8.66 3.37 -2.88
N LEU A 97 -8.06 3.02 -1.75
CA LEU A 97 -7.47 1.70 -1.52
C LEU A 97 -8.53 0.61 -1.69
N LEU A 98 -9.69 0.73 -1.02
CA LEU A 98 -10.79 -0.22 -1.21
C LEU A 98 -11.22 -0.36 -2.67
N LYS A 99 -11.36 0.75 -3.40
CA LYS A 99 -11.72 0.72 -4.82
C LYS A 99 -10.68 -0.07 -5.63
N ILE A 100 -9.38 0.13 -5.37
CA ILE A 100 -8.31 -0.61 -6.04
C ILE A 100 -8.45 -2.10 -5.74
N GLY A 101 -8.57 -2.53 -4.48
CA GLY A 101 -8.66 -3.96 -4.15
C GLY A 101 -9.94 -4.61 -4.67
N LEU A 102 -11.07 -3.90 -4.60
CA LEU A 102 -12.37 -4.38 -5.09
C LEU A 102 -12.51 -4.36 -6.61
N THR A 103 -11.58 -3.78 -7.38
CA THR A 103 -11.69 -3.72 -8.84
C THR A 103 -10.46 -4.30 -9.56
N GLY A 104 -9.29 -4.20 -8.94
CA GLY A 104 -7.99 -4.67 -9.39
C GLY A 104 -7.81 -6.19 -9.35
N THR A 105 -6.56 -6.65 -9.35
CA THR A 105 -6.14 -8.07 -9.40
C THR A 105 -6.48 -8.83 -8.10
N ALA A 106 -6.09 -10.10 -8.01
CA ALA A 106 -6.19 -10.83 -6.74
C ALA A 106 -5.13 -10.32 -5.74
N GLU A 107 -3.93 -10.03 -6.24
CA GLU A 107 -2.81 -9.45 -5.50
C GLU A 107 -3.18 -8.06 -4.94
N ASP A 108 -3.75 -7.18 -5.76
CA ASP A 108 -4.26 -5.87 -5.29
C ASP A 108 -5.24 -6.04 -4.12
N ALA A 109 -6.12 -7.05 -4.19
CA ALA A 109 -7.11 -7.30 -3.14
C ALA A 109 -6.48 -7.86 -1.86
N GLU A 110 -5.46 -8.71 -1.99
CA GLU A 110 -4.72 -9.29 -0.88
C GLU A 110 -3.90 -8.21 -0.16
N THR A 111 -3.05 -7.47 -0.87
CA THR A 111 -2.23 -6.40 -0.30
C THR A 111 -3.07 -5.34 0.42
N ILE A 112 -4.23 -4.97 -0.15
CA ILE A 112 -5.11 -3.98 0.50
C ILE A 112 -5.84 -4.56 1.71
N ALA A 113 -6.17 -5.85 1.71
CA ALA A 113 -6.73 -6.49 2.91
C ALA A 113 -5.71 -6.43 4.05
N ASP A 114 -4.44 -6.70 3.77
CA ASP A 114 -3.36 -6.67 4.75
C ASP A 114 -3.09 -5.24 5.25
N ILE A 115 -3.07 -4.23 4.36
CA ILE A 115 -3.00 -2.81 4.76
C ILE A 115 -4.14 -2.46 5.73
N CYS A 116 -5.35 -2.95 5.47
CA CYS A 116 -6.51 -2.68 6.33
C CYS A 116 -6.41 -3.33 7.71
N GLU A 117 -5.54 -4.32 7.94
CA GLU A 117 -5.31 -4.89 9.28
C GLU A 117 -4.65 -3.87 10.21
N TYR A 118 -3.82 -2.98 9.64
CA TYR A 118 -3.13 -1.95 10.38
C TYR A 118 -3.95 -0.67 10.55
N PHE A 119 -5.13 -0.57 9.93
CA PHE A 119 -5.97 0.61 10.06
C PHE A 119 -6.95 0.50 11.25
N GLU A 120 -6.94 1.50 12.12
CA GLU A 120 -7.90 1.70 13.20
C GLU A 120 -9.29 2.17 12.70
N LEU A 121 -9.90 1.45 11.77
CA LEU A 121 -11.21 1.83 11.16
C LEU A 121 -12.42 1.56 12.06
N GLY A 122 -12.20 1.06 13.27
CA GLY A 122 -13.21 0.44 14.13
C GLY A 122 -13.48 -1.01 13.74
N GLY A 123 -13.54 -1.90 14.74
CA GLY A 123 -13.48 -3.36 14.57
C GLY A 123 -14.46 -3.93 13.54
N ASP A 124 -15.73 -3.51 13.59
CA ASP A 124 -16.77 -4.04 12.70
C ASP A 124 -16.54 -3.66 11.23
N LYS A 125 -16.03 -2.45 10.99
CA LYS A 125 -15.84 -1.92 9.63
C LYS A 125 -14.55 -2.46 9.00
N ALA A 126 -13.46 -2.54 9.76
CA ALA A 126 -12.20 -3.11 9.28
C ALA A 126 -12.40 -4.58 8.90
N ALA A 127 -13.00 -5.37 9.80
CA ALA A 127 -13.26 -6.79 9.59
C ALA A 127 -14.16 -7.05 8.37
N PHE A 128 -15.20 -6.22 8.17
CA PHE A 128 -16.08 -6.33 7.01
C PHE A 128 -15.32 -6.20 5.69
N TYR A 129 -14.53 -5.13 5.53
CA TYR A 129 -13.83 -4.89 4.25
C TYR A 129 -12.68 -5.88 4.01
N GLN A 130 -11.98 -6.31 5.06
CA GLN A 130 -11.00 -7.38 4.93
C GLN A 130 -11.65 -8.68 4.44
N ALA A 131 -12.81 -9.05 4.99
CA ALA A 131 -13.53 -10.23 4.55
C ALA A 131 -13.95 -10.14 3.07
N GLU A 132 -14.52 -9.01 2.65
CA GLU A 132 -14.90 -8.75 1.26
C GLU A 132 -13.71 -8.88 0.29
N LEU A 133 -12.57 -8.29 0.65
CA LEU A 133 -11.34 -8.37 -0.16
C LEU A 133 -10.81 -9.81 -0.23
N ARG A 134 -10.76 -10.52 0.90
CA ARG A 134 -10.30 -11.92 0.95
C ARG A 134 -11.22 -12.88 0.18
N ASP A 135 -12.52 -12.67 0.20
CA ASP A 135 -13.46 -13.45 -0.60
C ASP A 135 -13.28 -13.20 -2.10
N ARG A 136 -12.94 -11.96 -2.48
CA ARG A 136 -12.58 -11.63 -3.86
C ARG A 136 -11.31 -12.34 -4.32
N VAL A 137 -10.26 -12.41 -3.49
CA VAL A 137 -9.04 -13.19 -3.76
C VAL A 137 -9.42 -14.64 -4.08
N ARG A 138 -10.19 -15.28 -3.19
CA ARG A 138 -10.65 -16.68 -3.35
C ARG A 138 -11.44 -16.88 -4.66
N ALA A 139 -12.35 -15.96 -4.97
CA ALA A 139 -13.18 -16.04 -6.18
C ALA A 139 -12.33 -15.95 -7.46
N LYS A 140 -11.33 -15.06 -7.49
CA LYS A 140 -10.42 -14.88 -8.64
C LYS A 140 -9.48 -16.06 -8.81
N THR A 141 -8.89 -16.56 -7.73
CA THR A 141 -8.00 -17.74 -7.75
C THR A 141 -8.74 -18.99 -8.23
N LYS A 142 -9.98 -19.21 -7.77
CA LYS A 142 -10.84 -20.32 -8.25
C LYS A 142 -11.16 -20.21 -9.74
N ARG A 143 -11.40 -18.99 -10.24
CA ARG A 143 -11.66 -18.75 -11.67
C ARG A 143 -10.41 -18.98 -12.53
N GLY A 144 -9.24 -18.57 -12.07
CA GLY A 144 -7.96 -18.83 -12.75
C GLY A 144 -7.68 -20.32 -12.89
N ARG A 145 -7.86 -21.08 -11.80
CA ARG A 145 -7.64 -22.54 -11.80
C ARG A 145 -8.56 -23.29 -12.77
N ARG A 146 -9.80 -22.85 -12.93
CA ARG A 146 -10.76 -23.41 -13.90
C ARG A 146 -10.43 -23.09 -15.37
N ARG A 147 -9.71 -22.00 -15.64
CA ARG A 147 -9.27 -21.63 -17.00
C ARG A 147 -8.04 -22.43 -17.47
N LEU A 148 -7.22 -22.91 -16.54
CA LEU A 148 -6.02 -23.71 -16.84
C LEU A 148 -6.31 -25.21 -17.02
N THR A 149 -7.55 -25.63 -16.82
CA THR A 149 -8.00 -27.04 -16.93
C THR A 149 -8.92 -27.28 -18.14
N LEU A 150 -9.07 -26.29 -19.02
CA LEU A 150 -9.78 -26.35 -20.30
C LEU A 150 -8.77 -26.12 -21.43
#